data_AF-A0A498HPJ1-F1
#
_entry.id   AF-A0A498HPJ1-F1
#
_cell.length_a   1.000
_cell.length_b   1.000
_cell.length_c   1.000
_cell.angle_alpha   90.00
_cell.angle_beta   90.00
_cell.angle_gamma   90.00
#
_symmetry.space_group_name_H-M   'P 1'
#
loop_
_entity.id
_entity.type
_entity.pdbx_description
1 polymer ?
#
loop_
_entity_poly.entity_id
_entity_poly.type
_entity_poly.pdbx_seq_one_letter_code
_entity_poly.pdbx_strand_id
1 'polypeptide(L)'
;MASWRLREAVKETLISNSNGEFDEGTHIVIAGLPNTHNKDMRETKAFLKIQTFGVIKEDINLPKSGSFKKGDRPTATVWSANPRYDLLTEGTYAVVEMLQGKHWVPVYDDDDFSLFFKWNVDTGSLYGTATIEGEIPRDANSGVHRLRHFGSAKETKDSPNTCFTGASSGFAVS
;
A
#
# COMPACT_ATOMS: atom_id res chain seq x y z
N MET A 1 4.18 -30.11 -11.41
CA MET A 1 4.92 -31.18 -12.12
C MET A 1 6.35 -30.79 -12.52
N ALA A 2 6.63 -29.59 -13.02
CA ALA A 2 8.01 -29.20 -13.39
C ALA A 2 9.01 -29.15 -12.21
N SER A 3 8.54 -28.73 -11.03
CA SER A 3 9.38 -28.57 -9.82
C SER A 3 9.92 -29.91 -9.27
N TRP A 4 9.16 -31.00 -9.34
CA TRP A 4 9.60 -32.30 -8.82
C TRP A 4 10.77 -32.86 -9.64
N ARG A 5 10.66 -32.78 -10.97
CA ARG A 5 11.71 -33.25 -11.89
C ARG A 5 13.01 -32.46 -11.74
N LEU A 6 12.91 -31.15 -11.48
CA LEU A 6 14.08 -30.30 -11.27
C LEU A 6 14.79 -30.62 -9.94
N ARG A 7 14.03 -30.91 -8.87
CA ARG A 7 14.61 -31.30 -7.57
C ARG A 7 15.40 -32.60 -7.67
N GLU A 8 14.83 -33.62 -8.30
CA GLU A 8 15.51 -34.92 -8.45
C GLU A 8 16.77 -34.80 -9.32
N ALA A 9 16.68 -34.13 -10.48
CA ALA A 9 17.83 -33.96 -11.35
C ALA A 9 19.01 -33.22 -10.69
N VAL A 10 18.72 -32.17 -9.91
CA VAL A 10 19.75 -31.43 -9.16
C VAL A 10 20.32 -32.29 -8.03
N LYS A 11 19.48 -33.04 -7.31
CA LYS A 11 19.92 -33.93 -6.23
C LYS A 11 20.85 -35.02 -6.74
N GLU A 12 20.49 -35.71 -7.82
CA GLU A 12 21.32 -36.74 -8.46
C GLU A 12 22.67 -36.18 -8.94
N THR A 13 22.67 -34.97 -9.52
CA THR A 13 23.90 -34.31 -9.99
C THR A 13 24.83 -33.93 -8.83
N LEU A 14 24.28 -33.48 -7.70
CA LEU A 14 25.06 -33.11 -6.52
C LEU A 14 25.65 -34.33 -5.82
N ILE A 15 24.87 -35.41 -5.66
CA ILE A 15 25.34 -36.65 -5.05
C ILE A 15 26.47 -37.27 -5.90
N SER A 16 26.34 -37.26 -7.24
CA SER A 16 27.34 -37.89 -8.13
C SER A 16 28.67 -37.14 -8.23
N ASN A 17 28.70 -35.82 -8.00
CA ASN A 17 29.88 -34.98 -8.29
C ASN A 17 30.56 -34.39 -7.04
N SER A 18 30.05 -34.66 -5.84
CA SER A 18 30.47 -33.94 -4.62
C SER A 18 31.47 -34.68 -3.72
N ASN A 19 32.06 -35.79 -4.18
CA ASN A 19 33.03 -36.58 -3.42
C ASN A 19 32.58 -36.89 -1.97
N GLY A 20 31.27 -37.11 -1.76
CA GLY A 20 30.68 -37.45 -0.46
C GLY A 20 30.20 -36.26 0.39
N GLU A 21 30.21 -35.03 -0.13
CA GLU A 21 29.65 -33.87 0.56
C GLU A 21 28.11 -33.87 0.58
N PHE A 22 27.45 -34.46 -0.42
CA PHE A 22 25.99 -34.63 -0.48
C PHE A 22 25.57 -36.10 -0.56
N ASP A 23 24.45 -36.43 0.06
CA ASP A 23 23.92 -37.79 0.18
C ASP A 23 22.39 -37.86 -0.02
N GLU A 24 21.80 -39.06 0.17
CA GLU A 24 20.36 -39.26 0.06
C GLU A 24 19.54 -38.44 1.08
N GLY A 25 20.15 -38.01 2.19
CA GLY A 25 19.55 -37.10 3.17
C GLY A 25 19.54 -35.62 2.74
N THR A 26 20.21 -35.28 1.63
CA THR A 26 20.26 -33.90 1.13
C THR A 26 18.91 -33.42 0.60
N HIS A 27 18.46 -32.26 1.09
CA HIS A 27 17.18 -31.66 0.73
C HIS A 27 17.36 -30.47 -0.21
N ILE A 28 16.84 -30.59 -1.43
CA ILE A 28 16.86 -29.50 -2.42
C ILE A 28 15.66 -28.58 -2.22
N VAL A 29 15.94 -27.31 -1.89
CA VAL A 29 14.93 -26.25 -1.78
C VAL A 29 14.95 -25.41 -3.06
N ILE A 30 13.85 -25.45 -3.81
CA ILE A 30 13.61 -24.51 -4.91
C ILE A 30 12.93 -23.26 -4.31
N ALA A 31 13.65 -22.15 -4.24
CA ALA A 31 13.07 -20.83 -3.97
C ALA A 31 12.54 -20.25 -5.30
N GLY A 32 11.22 -20.05 -5.39
CA GLY A 32 10.60 -19.42 -6.56
C GLY A 32 10.84 -17.90 -6.56
N LEU A 33 11.15 -17.34 -7.75
CA LEU A 33 11.45 -15.91 -8.03
C LEU A 33 12.81 -15.34 -7.57
N PRO A 34 13.97 -15.97 -7.82
CA PRO A 34 15.22 -15.38 -7.34
C PRO A 34 15.75 -14.20 -8.18
N ASN A 35 15.53 -14.12 -9.51
CA ASN A 35 16.33 -13.22 -10.34
C ASN A 35 15.62 -12.34 -11.40
N THR A 36 14.49 -12.71 -11.99
CA THR A 36 13.82 -11.86 -13.00
C THR A 36 12.33 -12.14 -13.12
N HIS A 37 11.53 -11.08 -13.21
CA HIS A 37 10.11 -11.14 -13.53
C HIS A 37 9.84 -10.15 -14.67
N ASN A 38 9.54 -10.65 -15.87
CA ASN A 38 9.30 -9.78 -17.02
C ASN A 38 7.82 -9.39 -17.08
N LYS A 39 7.52 -8.10 -16.99
CA LYS A 39 6.18 -7.55 -17.25
C LYS A 39 6.34 -6.28 -18.09
N ASP A 40 5.73 -6.30 -19.27
CA ASP A 40 5.66 -5.16 -20.17
C ASP A 40 4.96 -3.97 -19.50
N MET A 41 5.56 -2.79 -19.64
CA MET A 41 5.03 -1.51 -19.18
C MET A 41 4.43 -0.76 -20.38
N ARG A 42 3.17 -0.31 -20.27
CA ARG A 42 2.54 0.56 -21.28
C ARG A 42 2.42 1.99 -20.74
N GLU A 43 2.83 2.96 -21.56
CA GLU A 43 2.73 4.40 -21.28
C GLU A 43 1.43 5.01 -21.83
N THR A 44 0.87 6.01 -21.13
CA THR A 44 -0.27 6.83 -21.59
C THR A 44 -0.03 8.32 -21.37
N LYS A 45 -0.49 9.14 -22.34
CA LYS A 45 -0.32 10.60 -22.45
C LYS A 45 -1.13 11.41 -21.43
N ALA A 46 -0.56 12.54 -21.02
CA ALA A 46 -1.13 13.51 -20.08
C ALA A 46 -2.00 14.59 -20.75
N PHE A 47 -3.21 14.80 -20.24
CA PHE A 47 -3.97 16.05 -20.40
C PHE A 47 -4.50 16.46 -19.02
N LEU A 48 -4.06 17.63 -18.56
CA LEU A 48 -4.28 18.16 -17.21
C LEU A 48 -5.65 18.87 -17.14
N LYS A 49 -6.57 18.33 -16.35
CA LYS A 49 -7.67 19.08 -15.74
C LYS A 49 -7.21 19.37 -14.31
N ILE A 50 -7.27 20.63 -13.87
CA ILE A 50 -6.85 21.05 -12.53
C ILE A 50 -7.85 20.49 -11.51
N GLN A 51 -7.64 19.25 -11.08
CA GLN A 51 -8.29 18.65 -9.93
C GLN A 51 -7.35 18.90 -8.73
N THR A 52 -7.87 19.46 -7.64
CA THR A 52 -7.05 19.77 -6.46
C THR A 52 -6.73 18.49 -5.69
N PHE A 53 -5.55 17.92 -5.94
CA PHE A 53 -5.06 16.74 -5.23
C PHE A 53 -5.03 16.98 -3.70
N GLY A 54 -5.30 15.93 -2.93
CA GLY A 54 -5.38 16.01 -1.47
C GLY A 54 -6.73 16.49 -0.93
N VAL A 55 -7.64 16.96 -1.77
CA VAL A 55 -9.01 17.30 -1.34
C VAL A 55 -9.81 16.03 -1.08
N ILE A 56 -10.50 16.00 0.06
CA ILE A 56 -11.42 14.92 0.45
C ILE A 56 -12.62 14.92 -0.49
N LYS A 57 -12.84 13.80 -1.18
CA LYS A 57 -14.00 13.55 -2.03
C LYS A 57 -15.17 13.02 -1.20
N GLU A 58 -14.89 12.05 -0.34
CA GLU A 58 -15.85 11.47 0.61
C GLU A 58 -15.17 11.36 1.96
N ASP A 59 -15.71 12.06 2.95
CA ASP A 59 -15.16 12.09 4.30
C ASP A 59 -15.69 10.92 5.15
N ILE A 60 -15.25 10.83 6.39
CA ILE A 60 -15.62 9.78 7.34
C ILE A 60 -17.14 9.76 7.56
N ASN A 61 -17.76 8.62 7.24
CA ASN A 61 -19.15 8.34 7.58
C ASN A 61 -19.25 7.82 9.01
N LEU A 62 -19.62 8.69 9.95
CA LEU A 62 -19.74 8.31 11.36
C LEU A 62 -20.86 7.29 11.58
N PRO A 63 -20.64 6.29 12.46
CA PRO A 63 -21.69 5.35 12.84
C PRO A 63 -22.78 6.07 13.66
N LYS A 64 -23.98 5.47 13.73
CA LYS A 64 -25.10 6.02 14.52
C LYS A 64 -24.79 6.16 16.01
N SER A 65 -23.85 5.38 16.53
CA SER A 65 -23.31 5.48 17.91
C SER A 65 -22.47 6.74 18.15
N GLY A 66 -22.05 7.44 17.08
CA GLY A 66 -21.17 8.61 17.15
C GLY A 66 -19.68 8.29 17.31
N SER A 67 -19.33 7.03 17.56
CA SER A 67 -17.95 6.54 17.70
C SER A 67 -17.81 5.15 17.08
N PHE A 68 -16.63 4.91 16.51
CA PHE A 68 -16.24 3.61 16.00
C PHE A 68 -15.74 2.72 17.14
N LYS A 69 -15.98 1.42 16.99
CA LYS A 69 -15.49 0.39 17.88
C LYS A 69 -14.30 -0.34 17.26
N LYS A 70 -13.58 -1.05 18.09
CA LYS A 70 -12.54 -1.99 17.68
C LYS A 70 -13.11 -3.02 16.71
N GLY A 71 -12.43 -3.21 15.58
CA GLY A 71 -12.87 -4.02 14.44
C GLY A 71 -13.72 -3.26 13.41
N ASP A 72 -14.20 -2.06 13.71
CA ASP A 72 -14.82 -1.21 12.69
C ASP A 72 -13.75 -0.70 11.70
N ARG A 73 -14.20 -0.29 10.53
CA ARG A 73 -13.34 0.14 9.43
C ARG A 73 -13.78 1.51 8.89
N PRO A 74 -13.37 2.62 9.55
CA PRO A 74 -13.49 3.96 8.99
C PRO A 74 -12.83 4.05 7.60
N THR A 75 -13.50 4.76 6.70
CA THR A 75 -13.09 4.92 5.30
C THR A 75 -13.22 6.37 4.87
N ALA A 76 -12.22 6.87 4.15
CA ALA A 76 -12.27 8.18 3.49
C ALA A 76 -11.70 8.07 2.06
N THR A 77 -12.23 8.87 1.14
CA THR A 77 -11.79 8.91 -0.25
C THR A 77 -11.25 10.30 -0.60
N VAL A 78 -10.07 10.34 -1.21
CA VAL A 78 -9.32 11.57 -1.53
C VAL A 78 -9.06 11.64 -3.03
N TRP A 79 -9.13 12.83 -3.62
CA TRP A 79 -8.64 13.05 -4.98
C TRP A 79 -7.12 12.90 -5.02
N SER A 80 -6.62 11.97 -5.85
CA SER A 80 -5.20 11.60 -5.90
C SER A 80 -4.68 11.48 -7.32
N ALA A 81 -3.39 11.76 -7.49
CA ALA A 81 -2.64 11.38 -8.68
C ALA A 81 -2.48 9.85 -8.77
N ASN A 82 -2.05 9.35 -9.92
CA ASN A 82 -1.72 7.95 -10.12
C ASN A 82 -0.44 7.56 -9.33
N PRO A 83 -0.47 6.58 -8.42
CA PRO A 83 0.68 6.14 -7.63
C PRO A 83 1.87 5.67 -8.48
N ARG A 84 1.66 5.31 -9.75
CA ARG A 84 2.77 4.92 -10.65
C ARG A 84 3.76 6.05 -10.94
N TYR A 85 3.42 7.30 -10.66
CA TYR A 85 4.32 8.44 -10.88
C TYR A 85 5.38 8.60 -9.79
N ASP A 86 5.08 8.11 -8.60
CA ASP A 86 6.00 8.14 -7.47
C ASP A 86 5.65 6.98 -6.55
N LEU A 87 6.58 6.04 -6.43
CA LEU A 87 6.39 4.85 -5.59
C LEU A 87 6.45 5.20 -4.10
N LEU A 88 6.87 6.42 -3.74
CA LEU A 88 7.10 6.83 -2.36
C LEU A 88 7.95 5.79 -1.61
N THR A 89 9.02 5.29 -2.24
CA THR A 89 9.90 4.28 -1.65
C THR A 89 10.42 4.79 -0.30
N GLU A 90 10.33 3.97 0.75
CA GLU A 90 10.66 4.35 2.14
C GLU A 90 9.75 5.43 2.76
N GLY A 91 8.67 5.79 2.05
CA GLY A 91 7.57 6.60 2.54
C GLY A 91 6.30 5.78 2.67
N THR A 92 5.17 6.48 2.74
CA THR A 92 3.84 5.89 2.93
C THR A 92 2.81 6.64 2.11
N TYR A 93 1.83 5.94 1.55
CA TYR A 93 0.67 6.54 0.88
C TYR A 93 -0.42 6.96 1.85
N ALA A 94 -0.48 6.35 3.03
CA ALA A 94 -1.54 6.60 3.98
C ALA A 94 -1.16 6.22 5.40
N VAL A 95 -1.61 7.02 6.37
CA VAL A 95 -1.46 6.73 7.79
C VAL A 95 -2.77 6.97 8.53
N VAL A 96 -2.96 6.24 9.62
CA VAL A 96 -3.89 6.61 10.69
C VAL A 96 -3.12 7.45 11.69
N GLU A 97 -3.62 8.65 12.00
CA GLU A 97 -3.05 9.49 13.05
C GLU A 97 -4.00 9.53 14.25
N MET A 98 -3.44 9.53 15.47
CA MET A 98 -4.16 9.76 16.71
C MET A 98 -3.83 11.16 17.24
N LEU A 99 -4.84 11.88 17.73
CA LEU A 99 -4.66 13.17 18.38
C LEU A 99 -4.10 12.96 19.79
N GLN A 100 -2.88 13.43 20.04
CA GLN A 100 -2.21 13.42 21.32
C GLN A 100 -1.93 14.87 21.77
N GLY A 101 -2.68 15.35 22.75
CA GLY A 101 -2.67 16.76 23.14
C GLY A 101 -3.14 17.65 22.01
N LYS A 102 -2.21 18.37 21.36
CA LYS A 102 -2.46 19.25 20.20
C LYS A 102 -1.85 18.74 18.90
N HIS A 103 -1.18 17.58 18.93
CA HIS A 103 -0.43 17.05 17.81
C HIS A 103 -1.08 15.77 17.29
N TRP A 104 -1.06 15.60 15.97
CA TRP A 104 -1.43 14.36 15.33
C TRP A 104 -0.19 13.49 15.20
N VAL A 105 -0.27 12.28 15.71
CA VAL A 105 0.85 11.32 15.73
C VAL A 105 0.44 10.10 14.92
N PRO A 106 1.22 9.66 13.91
CA PRO A 106 0.93 8.43 13.19
C PRO A 106 0.98 7.24 14.14
N VAL A 107 -0.04 6.38 14.05
CA VAL A 107 -0.17 5.17 14.87
C VAL A 107 -0.22 3.90 14.04
N TYR A 108 -0.63 4.01 12.77
CA TYR A 108 -0.58 2.93 11.78
C TYR A 108 -0.24 3.51 10.40
N ASP A 109 0.45 2.77 9.57
CA ASP A 109 0.78 3.13 8.17
C ASP A 109 0.36 2.02 7.19
N ASP A 110 0.75 2.16 5.92
CA ASP A 110 0.40 1.21 4.84
C ASP A 110 1.24 -0.06 4.80
N ASP A 111 2.21 -0.22 5.72
CA ASP A 111 2.87 -1.49 6.01
C ASP A 111 2.11 -2.31 7.08
N ASP A 112 1.18 -1.69 7.81
CA ASP A 112 0.30 -2.39 8.76
C ASP A 112 -0.87 -3.09 8.07
N PHE A 113 -1.15 -4.34 8.48
CA PHE A 113 -2.30 -5.10 7.98
C PHE A 113 -3.68 -4.46 8.25
N SER A 114 -3.74 -3.51 9.18
CA SER A 114 -4.97 -2.76 9.51
C SER A 114 -5.28 -1.65 8.51
N LEU A 115 -4.34 -1.23 7.66
CA LEU A 115 -4.54 -0.14 6.72
C LEU A 115 -4.62 -0.67 5.29
N PHE A 116 -5.62 -0.18 4.54
CA PHE A 116 -5.80 -0.53 3.14
C PHE A 116 -5.80 0.72 2.30
N PHE A 117 -4.79 0.85 1.44
CA PHE A 117 -4.75 1.85 0.39
C PHE A 117 -5.29 1.27 -0.92
N LYS A 118 -6.37 1.86 -1.45
CA LYS A 118 -7.01 1.43 -2.69
C LYS A 118 -7.07 2.59 -3.67
N TRP A 119 -6.30 2.51 -4.76
CA TRP A 119 -6.37 3.49 -5.84
C TRP A 119 -7.36 3.06 -6.92
N ASN A 120 -8.26 3.97 -7.31
CA ASN A 120 -9.22 3.77 -8.39
C ASN A 120 -9.02 4.80 -9.50
N VAL A 121 -8.97 4.33 -10.75
CA VAL A 121 -8.82 5.18 -11.92
C VAL A 121 -10.16 5.78 -12.31
N ASP A 122 -10.21 7.11 -12.44
CA ASP A 122 -11.31 7.73 -13.17
C ASP A 122 -11.03 7.47 -14.67
N THR A 123 -11.88 6.71 -15.35
CA THR A 123 -11.60 6.09 -16.66
C THR A 123 -10.85 7.02 -17.64
N GLY A 124 -9.68 6.59 -18.12
CA GLY A 124 -8.88 7.30 -19.13
C GLY A 124 -8.05 8.47 -18.60
N SER A 125 -8.00 8.70 -17.29
CA SER A 125 -7.33 9.83 -16.65
C SER A 125 -5.98 9.48 -15.99
N LEU A 126 -5.12 10.50 -15.83
CA LEU A 126 -3.89 10.44 -15.03
C LEU A 126 -4.12 10.64 -13.52
N TYR A 127 -5.34 10.95 -13.14
CA TYR A 127 -5.79 11.16 -11.78
C TYR A 127 -6.97 10.24 -11.50
N GLY A 128 -7.22 10.03 -10.22
CA GLY A 128 -8.30 9.20 -9.74
C GLY A 128 -8.56 9.48 -8.28
N THR A 129 -8.97 8.45 -7.56
CA THR A 129 -9.23 8.56 -6.13
C THR A 129 -8.44 7.52 -5.35
N ALA A 130 -7.91 7.95 -4.21
CA ALA A 130 -7.37 7.07 -3.20
C ALA A 130 -8.43 6.88 -2.12
N THR A 131 -8.88 5.63 -1.95
CA THR A 131 -9.71 5.23 -0.81
C THR A 131 -8.81 4.63 0.25
N ILE A 132 -8.86 5.21 1.44
CA ILE A 132 -8.12 4.75 2.61
C ILE A 132 -9.13 4.11 3.56
N GLU A 133 -8.87 2.86 3.94
CA GLU A 133 -9.63 2.16 4.97
C GLU A 133 -8.69 1.84 6.13
N GLY A 134 -9.06 2.23 7.35
CA GLY A 134 -8.31 1.87 8.56
C GLY A 134 -9.16 0.97 9.44
N GLU A 135 -8.91 -0.34 9.44
CA GLU A 135 -9.52 -1.24 10.41
C GLU A 135 -8.94 -0.95 11.80
N ILE A 136 -9.79 -0.74 12.80
CA ILE A 136 -9.34 -0.41 14.15
C ILE A 136 -8.90 -1.70 14.87
N PRO A 137 -7.62 -1.86 15.24
CA PRO A 137 -7.15 -3.07 15.93
C PRO A 137 -7.83 -3.27 17.29
N ARG A 138 -7.84 -4.51 17.79
CA ARG A 138 -8.49 -4.87 19.07
C ARG A 138 -7.81 -4.23 20.29
N ASP A 139 -6.52 -3.98 20.17
CA ASP A 139 -5.66 -3.34 21.14
C ASP A 139 -5.48 -1.83 20.88
N ALA A 140 -6.18 -1.26 19.90
CA ALA A 140 -6.12 0.17 19.62
C ALA A 140 -6.50 1.00 20.85
N ASN A 141 -5.76 2.09 21.04
CA ASN A 141 -6.05 3.08 22.05
C ASN A 141 -7.33 3.85 21.69
N SER A 142 -8.21 4.04 22.67
CA SER A 142 -9.40 4.89 22.48
C SER A 142 -8.96 6.36 22.37
N GLY A 143 -9.64 7.13 21.52
CA GLY A 143 -9.32 8.53 21.28
C GLY A 143 -9.75 9.02 19.91
N VAL A 144 -9.36 10.24 19.56
CA VAL A 144 -9.68 10.83 18.25
C VAL A 144 -8.60 10.47 17.25
N HIS A 145 -9.02 9.89 16.14
CA HIS A 145 -8.17 9.47 15.05
C HIS A 145 -8.55 10.18 13.76
N ARG A 146 -7.68 10.16 12.75
CA ARG A 146 -8.03 10.56 11.37
C ARG A 146 -7.21 9.76 10.38
N LEU A 147 -7.70 9.70 9.15
CA LEU A 147 -6.97 9.14 8.02
C LEU A 147 -6.22 10.27 7.31
N ARG A 148 -4.96 10.06 7.00
CA ARG A 148 -4.14 10.98 6.22
C ARG A 148 -3.59 10.27 4.99
N HIS A 149 -3.71 10.93 3.86
CA HIS A 149 -3.17 10.53 2.58
C HIS A 149 -1.92 11.34 2.25
N PHE A 150 -0.93 10.69 1.65
CA PHE A 150 0.20 11.33 1.00
C PHE A 150 0.24 10.88 -0.47
N GLY A 151 0.56 11.82 -1.34
CA GLY A 151 0.73 11.54 -2.74
C GLY A 151 1.67 12.53 -3.39
N SER A 152 2.02 12.19 -4.63
CA SER A 152 2.95 12.96 -5.44
C SER A 152 2.38 13.05 -6.84
N ALA A 153 2.36 14.26 -7.38
CA ALA A 153 1.77 14.56 -8.67
C ALA A 153 2.80 15.23 -9.58
N LYS A 154 2.62 15.03 -10.89
CA LYS A 154 3.32 15.79 -11.91
C LYS A 154 2.33 16.60 -12.71
N GLU A 155 2.64 17.86 -12.96
CA GLU A 155 1.86 18.69 -13.88
C GLU A 155 2.06 18.24 -15.34
N THR A 156 3.31 17.89 -15.69
CA THR A 156 3.71 17.38 -17.01
C THR A 156 4.81 16.31 -16.87
N LYS A 157 5.17 15.61 -17.94
CA LYS A 157 6.19 14.54 -17.91
C LYS A 157 7.54 15.02 -17.37
N ASP A 158 7.93 16.24 -17.75
CA ASP A 158 9.22 16.85 -17.44
C ASP A 158 9.19 17.70 -16.16
N SER A 159 7.99 17.89 -15.56
CA SER A 159 7.86 18.59 -14.29
C SER A 159 8.42 17.75 -13.14
N PRO A 160 9.02 18.40 -12.12
CA PRO A 160 9.33 17.72 -10.87
C PRO A 160 8.06 17.21 -10.20
N ASN A 161 8.24 16.23 -9.31
CA ASN A 161 7.17 15.74 -8.45
C ASN A 161 6.79 16.80 -7.42
N THR A 162 5.50 17.08 -7.31
CA THR A 162 4.93 17.94 -6.26
C THR A 162 4.18 17.07 -5.28
N CYS A 163 4.67 17.02 -4.04
CA CYS A 163 4.02 16.30 -2.96
C CYS A 163 2.76 17.04 -2.50
N PHE A 164 1.73 16.28 -2.15
CA PHE A 164 0.51 16.79 -1.54
C PHE A 164 0.07 15.87 -0.40
N THR A 165 -0.77 16.40 0.48
CA THR A 165 -1.40 15.63 1.55
C THR A 165 -2.87 15.99 1.66
N GLY A 166 -3.68 15.01 2.07
CA GLY A 166 -5.07 15.18 2.42
C GLY A 166 -5.34 14.53 3.76
N ALA A 167 -6.21 15.11 4.59
CA ALA A 167 -6.57 14.53 5.86
C ALA A 167 -8.09 14.54 6.01
N SER A 168 -8.65 13.42 6.46
CA SER A 168 -10.06 13.31 6.80
C SER A 168 -10.39 14.16 8.02
N SER A 169 -11.69 14.36 8.27
CA SER A 169 -12.15 14.80 9.59
C SER A 169 -11.73 13.79 10.67
N GLY A 170 -11.59 14.29 11.90
CA GLY A 170 -11.31 13.45 13.06
C GLY A 170 -12.54 12.63 13.47
N PHE A 171 -12.33 11.38 13.88
CA PHE A 171 -13.36 10.47 14.34
C PHE A 171 -12.97 9.82 15.67
N ALA A 172 -13.96 9.59 16.53
CA ALA A 172 -13.75 8.98 17.83
C ALA A 172 -13.72 7.45 17.74
N VAL A 173 -12.77 6.85 18.46
CA VAL A 173 -12.66 5.41 18.69
C VAL A 173 -12.87 5.14 20.18
N SER A 174 -13.79 4.23 20.51
CA SER A 174 -14.12 3.82 21.88
C SER A 174 -13.83 2.34 22.12
#